data_AF-A0A382BPD9-F1
#
_entry.id   AF-A0A382BPD9-F1
#
_cell.length_a   1.000
_cell.length_b   1.000
_cell.length_c   1.000
_cell.angle_alpha   90.00
_cell.angle_beta   90.00
_cell.angle_gamma   90.00
#
_symmetry.space_group_name_H-M   'P 1'
#
loop_
_entity.id
_entity.type
_entity.pdbx_description
1 polymer ?
#
loop_
_entity_poly.entity_id
_entity_poly.type
_entity_poly.pdbx_seq_one_letter_code
_entity_poly.pdbx_strand_id
1 'polypeptide(L)' 'PGQRLFQLVAMDGSPIHFKLVDELSESTRGEGGFGSTGK' A
#
# COMPACT_ATOMS: atom_id res chain seq x y z
N PRO A 1 -14.40 29.34 15.84
CA PRO A 1 -15.26 28.87 14.71
C PRO A 1 -14.41 28.61 13.46
N GLY A 2 -14.59 27.48 12.77
CA GLY A 2 -13.80 27.13 11.56
C GLY A 2 -12.63 26.17 11.76
N GLN A 3 -12.61 25.39 12.85
CA GLN A 3 -11.58 24.38 13.06
C GLN A 3 -11.77 23.23 12.05
N ARG A 4 -10.77 23.02 11.20
CA ARG A 4 -10.72 21.90 10.25
C ARG A 4 -10.11 20.71 10.95
N LEU A 5 -10.91 19.67 11.17
CA LEU A 5 -10.49 18.47 11.89
C LEU A 5 -9.97 17.37 10.95
N PHE A 6 -10.30 17.46 9.66
CA PHE A 6 -9.98 16.45 8.65
C PHE A 6 -9.76 17.09 7.28
N GLN A 7 -9.28 16.29 6.34
CA GLN A 7 -9.09 16.65 4.95
C GLN A 7 -9.68 15.57 4.04
N LEU A 8 -10.19 16.00 2.89
CA LEU A 8 -10.60 15.10 1.82
C LEU A 8 -9.38 14.77 0.96
N VAL A 9 -9.19 13.49 0.63
CA VAL A 9 -8.13 13.04 -0.26
C VAL A 9 -8.78 12.30 -1.43
N ALA A 10 -8.51 12.74 -2.65
CA ALA A 10 -8.98 12.09 -3.86
C ALA A 10 -8.08 10.90 -4.18
N MET A 11 -8.57 9.69 -3.93
CA MET A 11 -7.91 8.46 -4.36
C MET A 11 -8.46 8.01 -5.72
N ASP A 12 -7.60 7.37 -6.53
CA ASP A 12 -7.96 6.83 -7.84
C ASP A 12 -9.12 5.82 -7.77
N GLY A 13 -9.08 4.90 -6.80
CA GLY A 13 -10.18 3.98 -6.53
C GLY A 13 -10.56 3.05 -7.69
N SER A 14 -9.70 2.91 -8.70
CA SER A 14 -9.94 2.01 -9.81
C SER A 14 -10.05 0.55 -9.35
N PRO A 15 -10.85 -0.30 -10.03
CA PRO A 15 -10.97 -1.71 -9.68
C PRO A 15 -9.65 -2.46 -9.87
N ILE A 16 -9.37 -3.42 -8.99
CA ILE A 16 -8.26 -4.36 -9.14
C ILE A 16 -8.77 -5.75 -9.53
N HIS A 17 -7.99 -6.46 -10.35
CA HIS A 17 -8.27 -7.83 -10.76
C HIS A 17 -7.28 -8.78 -10.12
N PHE A 18 -7.79 -9.79 -9.42
CA PHE A 18 -6.96 -10.83 -8.81
C PHE A 18 -6.74 -11.99 -9.76
N LYS A 19 -5.50 -12.47 -9.83
CA LYS A 19 -5.13 -13.72 -10.49
C LYS A 19 -4.47 -14.62 -9.45
N LEU A 20 -5.02 -15.81 -9.25
CA LEU A 20 -4.40 -16.82 -8.41
C LEU A 20 -3.16 -17.37 -9.11
N VAL A 21 -2.05 -17.45 -8.39
CA VAL A 21 -0.77 -18.01 -8.83
C VAL A 21 -0.17 -18.83 -7.70
N ASP A 22 0.64 -19.82 -8.03
CA ASP A 22 1.29 -20.67 -7.03
C ASP A 22 2.43 -19.93 -6.31
N GLU A 23 3.17 -19.09 -7.03
CA GLU A 23 4.31 -18.32 -6.51
C GLU A 23 4.34 -16.89 -7.07
N LEU A 24 4.85 -15.94 -6.28
CA LEU A 24 5.07 -14.55 -6.68
C LEU A 24 6.46 -14.39 -7.29
N SER A 25 6.64 -13.36 -8.12
CA SER A 25 7.97 -13.00 -8.61
C SER A 25 8.83 -12.37 -7.52
N GLU A 26 10.13 -12.67 -7.54
CA GLU A 26 11.10 -12.02 -6.66
C GLU A 26 11.21 -10.51 -6.91
N SER A 27 11.52 -9.77 -5.84
CA SER A 27 11.82 -8.34 -5.91
C SER A 27 12.98 -8.00 -4.97
N THR A 28 13.60 -6.84 -5.16
CA THR A 28 14.70 -6.38 -4.30
C THR A 28 14.29 -6.25 -2.82
N ARG A 29 12.98 -6.05 -2.55
CA ARG A 29 12.43 -6.00 -1.19
C ARG A 29 12.07 -7.37 -0.62
N GLY A 30 11.62 -8.29 -1.48
CA GLY A 30 11.12 -9.60 -1.08
C GLY A 30 10.08 -9.53 0.03
N GLU A 31 10.24 -10.38 1.04
CA GLU A 31 9.39 -10.46 2.23
C GLU A 31 9.68 -9.38 3.30
N GLY A 32 10.62 -8.46 3.03
CA GLY A 32 10.99 -7.42 3.99
C GLY A 32 9.77 -6.59 4.42
N GLY A 33 9.58 -6.41 5.71
CA GLY A 33 8.48 -5.65 6.32
C GLY A 33 8.84 -5.19 7.73
N PHE A 34 7.94 -4.49 8.43
CA PHE A 34 8.10 -4.16 9.86
C PHE A 34 9.45 -3.54 10.25
N GLY A 35 9.86 -2.46 9.57
CA GLY A 35 11.13 -1.81 9.90
C GLY A 35 12.37 -2.63 9.51
N SER A 36 12.25 -3.58 8.58
CA SER A 36 13.35 -4.41 8.07
C SER A 36 14.54 -3.62 7.50
N THR A 37 14.35 -2.34 7.21
CA THR A 37 15.41 -1.42 6.74
C THR A 37 16.09 -0.64 7.87
N GLY A 38 15.69 -0.84 9.13
CA GLY A 38 16.14 -0.03 10.29
C GLY A 38 15.69 1.45 10.19
N LYS A 39 15.99 2.33 11.15
CA LYS A 39 16.60 2.17 12.48
C LYS A 39 15.56 1.85 13.57
#